data_AF-A0A258BCQ5-F1
#
_entry.id   AF-A0A258BCQ5-F1
#
_cell.length_a   1.000
_cell.length_b   1.000
_cell.length_c   1.000
_cell.angle_alpha   90.00
_cell.angle_beta   90.00
_cell.angle_gamma   90.00
#
_symmetry.space_group_name_H-M   'P 1'
#
loop_
_entity.id
_entity.type
_entity.pdbx_description
1 polymer ?
#
loop_
_entity_poly.entity_id
_entity_poly.type
_entity_poly.pdbx_seq_one_letter_code
_entity_poly.pdbx_strand_id
1 'polypeptide(L)'
;MFSKFKNAAKVIDPFIVIMLGLVGLASVLPVRGQVAVVADIVTDAAIVLLFFLHGAKLSREAIVAGFSNWRVHGVVLATTFVVFPLIGLFMQVSLSGIIAPMILSGFLFLTLLPSTVQS
;
A
#
# COMPACT_ATOMS: atom_id res chain seq x y z
N MET A 1 11.45 -3.57 33.77
CA MET A 1 10.28 -4.08 33.01
C MET A 1 10.26 -3.64 31.53
N PHE A 2 10.99 -2.60 31.12
CA PHE A 2 11.05 -2.12 29.72
C PHE A 2 12.08 -2.81 28.80
N SER A 3 12.98 -3.67 29.31
CA SER A 3 14.06 -4.25 28.48
C SER A 3 13.66 -5.47 27.65
N LYS A 4 12.56 -6.17 28.01
CA LYS A 4 12.11 -7.36 27.25
C LYS A 4 11.52 -7.00 25.87
N PHE A 5 10.98 -5.79 25.68
CA PHE A 5 10.50 -5.30 24.38
C PHE A 5 11.63 -5.06 23.37
N LYS A 6 12.84 -4.74 23.84
CA LYS A 6 13.97 -4.40 22.96
C LYS A 6 14.56 -5.60 22.23
N ASN A 7 14.39 -6.82 22.76
CA ASN A 7 15.00 -8.03 22.22
C ASN A 7 14.09 -8.82 21.26
N ALA A 8 12.77 -8.71 21.37
CA ALA A 8 11.83 -9.25 20.37
C ALA A 8 11.81 -8.41 19.08
N ALA A 9 12.06 -7.10 19.19
CA ALA A 9 12.16 -6.16 18.08
C ALA A 9 13.35 -6.39 17.12
N LYS A 10 14.24 -7.34 17.41
CA LYS A 10 15.38 -7.67 16.55
C LYS A 10 15.05 -8.75 15.49
N VAL A 11 13.92 -9.44 15.63
CA VAL A 11 13.45 -10.49 14.70
C VAL A 11 12.23 -10.03 13.89
N ILE A 12 11.42 -9.12 14.45
CA ILE A 12 10.22 -8.59 13.80
C ILE A 12 10.40 -7.09 13.60
N ASP A 13 10.23 -6.63 12.36
CA ASP A 13 10.29 -5.22 11.99
C ASP A 13 9.28 -4.40 12.84
N PRO A 14 9.76 -3.44 13.66
CA PRO A 14 8.91 -2.58 14.45
C PRO A 14 7.82 -1.87 13.63
N PHE A 15 8.09 -1.55 12.36
CA PHE A 15 7.10 -0.95 11.46
C PHE A 15 5.88 -1.85 11.28
N ILE A 16 6.09 -3.15 11.01
CA ILE A 16 5.00 -4.12 10.81
C ILE A 16 4.20 -4.27 12.12
N VAL A 17 4.88 -4.36 13.26
CA VAL A 17 4.21 -4.49 14.57
C VAL A 17 3.31 -3.28 14.85
N ILE A 18 3.82 -2.08 14.63
CA ILE A 18 3.06 -0.84 14.83
C ILE A 18 1.90 -0.76 13.83
N MET A 19 2.12 -1.07 12.56
CA MET A 19 1.08 -1.05 11.52
C MET A 19 -0.07 -2.00 11.87
N LEU A 20 0.23 -3.26 12.21
CA LEU A 20 -0.78 -4.23 12.63
C LEU A 20 -1.49 -3.79 13.91
N GLY A 21 -0.75 -3.20 14.86
CA GLY A 21 -1.32 -2.61 16.07
C GLY A 21 -2.31 -1.48 15.77
N LEU A 22 -1.98 -0.58 14.84
CA LEU A 22 -2.85 0.52 14.42
C LEU A 22 -4.09 0.01 13.68
N VAL A 23 -3.96 -1.00 12.81
CA VAL A 23 -5.10 -1.65 12.14
C VAL A 23 -6.04 -2.28 13.17
N GLY A 24 -5.48 -2.99 14.16
CA GLY A 24 -6.26 -3.57 15.26
C GLY A 24 -6.97 -2.51 16.10
N LEU A 25 -6.27 -1.44 16.45
CA LEU A 25 -6.84 -0.32 17.21
C LEU A 25 -7.97 0.38 16.44
N ALA A 26 -7.78 0.68 15.16
CA ALA A 26 -8.81 1.29 14.31
C ALA A 26 -10.04 0.38 14.12
N SER A 27 -9.83 -0.94 14.14
CA SER A 27 -10.92 -1.92 14.03
C SER A 27 -11.82 -1.93 15.28
N VAL A 28 -11.25 -1.74 16.47
CA VAL A 28 -12.00 -1.75 17.75
C VAL A 28 -12.53 -0.35 18.11
N LEU A 29 -11.75 0.69 17.84
CA LEU A 29 -12.07 2.09 18.14
C LEU A 29 -12.07 2.94 16.85
N PRO A 30 -13.04 2.74 15.95
CA PRO A 30 -13.11 3.50 14.71
C PRO A 30 -13.51 4.96 14.97
N VAL A 31 -12.86 5.89 14.27
CA VAL A 31 -13.29 7.29 14.23
C VAL A 31 -14.65 7.38 13.52
N ARG A 32 -15.59 8.16 14.08
CA ARG A 32 -16.97 8.28 13.58
C ARG A 32 -17.45 9.72 13.60
N GLY A 33 -18.50 9.98 12.83
CA GLY A 33 -19.18 11.28 12.79
C GLY A 33 -18.29 12.38 12.24
N GLN A 34 -18.45 13.61 12.73
CA GLN A 34 -17.79 14.80 12.20
C GLN A 34 -16.25 14.75 12.32
N VAL A 35 -15.73 14.04 13.32
CA VAL A 35 -14.29 13.82 13.50
C VAL A 35 -13.71 12.95 12.38
N ALA A 36 -14.50 12.03 11.79
CA ALA A 36 -14.05 11.21 10.67
C ALA A 36 -13.77 12.06 9.42
N VAL A 37 -14.59 13.08 9.17
CA VAL A 37 -14.37 14.00 8.04
C VAL A 37 -13.04 14.75 8.17
N VAL A 38 -12.70 15.19 9.38
CA VAL A 38 -11.41 15.83 9.64
C VAL A 38 -10.27 14.82 9.50
N ALA A 39 -10.46 13.58 9.99
CA ALA A 39 -9.47 12.52 9.85
C ALA A 39 -9.20 12.15 8.38
N ASP A 40 -10.22 12.16 7.52
CA ASP A 40 -10.07 11.93 6.08
C ASP A 40 -9.20 13.03 5.44
N ILE A 41 -9.47 14.31 5.73
CA ILE A 41 -8.66 15.44 5.23
C ILE A 41 -7.20 15.32 5.71
N VAL A 42 -7.00 14.97 6.98
CA VAL A 42 -5.65 14.78 7.53
C VAL A 42 -4.94 13.60 6.86
N THR A 43 -5.66 12.52 6.56
CA THR A 43 -5.13 11.34 5.87
C THR A 43 -4.70 11.71 4.45
N ASP A 44 -5.53 12.43 3.70
CA ASP A 44 -5.19 12.92 2.37
C ASP A 44 -3.96 13.83 2.40
N ALA A 45 -3.91 14.78 3.34
CA ALA A 45 -2.75 15.65 3.51
C ALA A 45 -1.47 14.87 3.85
N ALA A 46 -1.57 13.84 4.69
CA ALA A 46 -0.45 12.98 5.04
C ALA A 46 0.04 12.16 3.83
N ILE A 47 -0.87 11.63 3.02
CA ILE A 47 -0.55 10.91 1.78
C ILE A 47 0.17 11.87 0.81
N VAL A 48 -0.39 13.05 0.56
CA VAL A 48 0.23 14.06 -0.32
C VAL A 48 1.64 14.42 0.18
N LEU A 49 1.81 14.68 1.47
CA LEU A 49 3.10 15.01 2.04
C LEU A 49 4.09 13.84 1.92
N LEU A 50 3.65 12.60 2.16
CA LEU A 50 4.47 11.41 2.00
C LEU A 50 4.97 11.29 0.56
N PHE A 51 4.09 11.38 -0.43
CA PHE A 51 4.49 11.32 -1.84
C PHE A 51 5.37 12.50 -2.26
N PHE A 52 5.09 13.71 -1.76
CA PHE A 52 5.91 14.89 -2.01
C PHE A 52 7.33 14.71 -1.47
N LEU A 53 7.49 14.26 -0.22
CA LEU A 53 8.81 14.03 0.38
C LEU A 53 9.57 12.89 -0.30
N HIS A 54 8.87 11.85 -0.77
CA HIS A 54 9.49 10.79 -1.58
C HIS A 54 9.97 11.33 -2.93
N GLY A 55 9.15 12.12 -3.63
CA GLY A 55 9.54 12.76 -4.88
C GLY A 55 10.69 13.76 -4.72
N ALA A 56 10.67 14.55 -3.64
CA ALA A 56 11.70 15.55 -3.35
C ALA A 56 13.07 14.93 -3.03
N LYS A 57 13.10 13.69 -2.51
CA LYS A 57 14.34 12.93 -2.26
C LYS A 57 14.93 12.28 -3.51
N LEU A 58 14.20 12.25 -4.63
CA LEU A 58 14.65 11.60 -5.85
C LEU A 58 15.70 12.46 -6.56
N SER A 59 16.93 11.97 -6.69
CA SER A 59 17.98 12.70 -7.41
C SER A 59 17.78 12.63 -8.92
N ARG A 60 18.20 13.68 -9.64
CA ARG A 60 18.09 13.70 -11.12
C ARG A 60 18.89 12.57 -11.76
N GLU A 61 20.01 12.21 -11.14
CA GLU A 61 20.89 11.12 -11.57
C GLU A 61 20.20 9.77 -11.43
N ALA A 62 19.44 9.54 -10.35
CA ALA A 62 18.67 8.32 -10.16
C ALA A 62 17.57 8.16 -11.21
N ILE A 63 16.93 9.26 -11.62
CA ILE A 63 15.95 9.26 -12.71
C ILE A 63 16.61 8.82 -14.02
N VAL A 64 17.73 9.46 -14.38
CA VAL A 64 18.45 9.16 -15.64
C VAL A 64 19.01 7.73 -15.64
N ALA A 65 19.60 7.29 -14.52
CA ALA A 65 20.08 5.92 -14.37
C ALA A 65 18.92 4.89 -14.45
N GLY A 66 17.76 5.24 -13.92
CA GLY A 66 16.54 4.46 -14.04
C GLY A 66 16.17 4.17 -15.48
N PHE A 67 16.17 5.18 -16.37
CA PHE A 67 15.84 5.01 -17.79
C PHE A 67 16.79 4.07 -18.57
N SER A 68 17.99 3.79 -18.03
CA SER A 68 18.99 2.97 -18.72
C SER A 68 18.54 1.50 -18.90
N ASN A 69 17.73 0.96 -17.99
CA ASN A 69 17.32 -0.44 -17.98
C ASN A 69 15.88 -0.67 -18.47
N TRP A 70 15.59 -0.24 -19.70
CA TRP A 70 14.24 -0.29 -20.29
C TRP A 70 13.60 -1.69 -20.31
N ARG A 71 14.39 -2.77 -20.41
CA ARG A 71 13.88 -4.16 -20.35
C ARG A 71 13.26 -4.48 -19.00
N VAL A 72 13.87 -4.03 -17.91
CA VAL A 72 13.36 -4.24 -16.55
C VAL A 72 12.10 -3.41 -16.35
N HIS A 73 12.09 -2.14 -16.78
CA HIS A 73 10.88 -1.31 -16.72
C HIS A 73 9.71 -1.91 -17.49
N GLY A 74 9.95 -2.45 -18.69
CA GLY A 74 8.92 -3.13 -19.48
C GLY A 74 8.31 -4.32 -18.74
N VAL A 75 9.14 -5.15 -18.10
CA VAL A 75 8.66 -6.29 -17.29
C VAL A 75 7.86 -5.79 -16.08
N VAL A 76 8.38 -4.83 -15.32
CA VAL A 76 7.70 -4.28 -14.13
C VAL A 76 6.35 -3.65 -14.51
N LEU A 77 6.30 -2.87 -15.59
CA LEU A 77 5.06 -2.26 -16.09
C LEU A 77 4.06 -3.32 -16.56
N ALA A 78 4.50 -4.31 -17.34
CA ALA A 78 3.64 -5.39 -17.80
C ALA A 78 3.10 -6.21 -16.62
N THR A 79 3.93 -6.54 -15.63
CA THR A 79 3.46 -7.27 -14.45
C THR A 79 2.46 -6.45 -13.65
N THR A 80 2.75 -5.16 -13.42
CA THR A 80 1.91 -4.27 -12.58
C THR A 80 0.58 -3.92 -13.25
N PHE A 81 0.58 -3.60 -14.55
CA PHE A 81 -0.60 -3.06 -15.24
C PHE A 81 -1.27 -4.04 -16.22
N VAL A 82 -0.71 -5.24 -16.41
CA VAL A 82 -1.35 -6.29 -17.23
C VAL A 82 -1.56 -7.54 -16.38
N VAL A 83 -0.51 -8.13 -15.83
CA VAL A 83 -0.61 -9.42 -15.14
C VAL A 83 -1.48 -9.32 -13.89
N PHE A 84 -1.25 -8.34 -13.01
CA PHE A 84 -2.03 -8.17 -11.79
C PHE A 84 -3.51 -7.86 -12.06
N PRO A 85 -3.86 -6.89 -12.94
CA PRO A 85 -5.25 -6.66 -13.31
C PRO A 85 -5.94 -7.88 -13.92
N LEU A 86 -5.23 -8.66 -14.75
CA LEU A 86 -5.78 -9.91 -15.29
C LEU A 86 -6.09 -10.93 -14.19
N ILE A 87 -5.24 -11.01 -13.16
CA ILE A 87 -5.52 -11.84 -11.98
C ILE A 87 -6.76 -11.33 -11.25
N GLY A 88 -6.90 -10.01 -11.04
CA GLY A 88 -8.07 -9.41 -10.40
C GLY A 88 -9.37 -9.69 -11.18
N LEU A 89 -9.34 -9.55 -12.50
CA LEU A 89 -10.48 -9.88 -13.38
C LEU A 89 -10.81 -11.38 -13.35
N PHE A 90 -9.79 -12.23 -13.37
CA PHE A 90 -9.97 -13.67 -13.23
C PHE A 90 -10.64 -14.03 -11.91
N MET A 91 -10.20 -13.45 -10.79
CA MET A 91 -10.84 -13.64 -9.48
C MET A 91 -12.29 -13.17 -9.50
N GLN A 92 -12.60 -12.03 -10.14
CA GLN A 92 -13.96 -11.52 -10.24
C GLN A 92 -14.89 -12.49 -10.96
N VAL A 93 -14.44 -13.13 -12.04
CA VAL A 93 -15.22 -14.13 -12.77
C VAL A 93 -15.31 -15.45 -11.99
N SER A 94 -14.18 -16.00 -11.56
CA SER A 94 -14.12 -17.33 -10.94
C SER A 94 -14.74 -17.42 -9.55
N LEU A 95 -14.79 -16.31 -8.81
CA LEU A 95 -15.31 -16.27 -7.45
C LEU A 95 -16.67 -15.54 -7.36
N SER A 96 -17.23 -15.13 -8.50
CA SER A 96 -18.59 -14.57 -8.55
C SER A 96 -19.60 -15.58 -8.00
N GLY A 97 -20.45 -15.12 -7.07
CA GLY A 97 -21.44 -15.97 -6.38
C GLY A 97 -20.92 -16.70 -5.13
N ILE A 98 -19.59 -16.74 -4.90
CA ILE A 98 -18.99 -17.26 -3.66
C ILE A 98 -18.62 -16.12 -2.72
N ILE A 99 -18.03 -15.05 -3.27
CA ILE A 99 -17.57 -13.88 -2.51
C ILE A 99 -18.48 -12.69 -2.79
N ALA A 100 -18.71 -11.86 -1.76
CA ALA A 100 -19.50 -10.65 -1.89
C ALA A 100 -18.92 -9.71 -2.98
N PRO A 101 -19.76 -9.15 -3.87
CA PRO A 101 -19.29 -8.32 -4.98
C PRO A 101 -18.40 -7.15 -4.55
N MET A 102 -18.70 -6.51 -3.41
CA MET A 102 -17.92 -5.39 -2.89
C MET A 102 -16.48 -5.80 -2.50
N ILE A 103 -16.30 -7.01 -1.97
CA ILE A 103 -14.98 -7.54 -1.62
C ILE A 103 -14.19 -7.84 -2.90
N LEU A 104 -14.84 -8.39 -3.92
CA LEU A 104 -14.23 -8.62 -5.23
C LEU A 104 -13.80 -7.31 -5.90
N SER A 105 -14.63 -6.26 -5.83
CA SER A 105 -14.24 -4.93 -6.29
C SER A 105 -13.03 -4.38 -5.53
N GLY A 106 -12.93 -4.62 -4.22
CA GLY A 106 -11.76 -4.26 -3.42
C GLY A 106 -10.49 -4.97 -3.89
N PHE A 107 -10.54 -6.29 -4.12
CA PHE A 107 -9.41 -7.04 -4.67
C PHE A 107 -9.02 -6.53 -6.06
N LEU A 108 -9.99 -6.31 -6.96
CA LEU A 108 -9.72 -5.75 -8.28
C LEU A 108 -9.06 -4.37 -8.18
N PHE A 109 -9.57 -3.49 -7.31
CA PHE A 109 -8.96 -2.18 -7.05
C PHE A 109 -7.49 -2.31 -6.63
N LEU A 110 -7.18 -3.21 -5.67
CA LEU A 110 -5.81 -3.45 -5.23
C LEU A 110 -4.89 -3.92 -6.37
N THR A 111 -5.40 -4.73 -7.30
CA THR A 111 -4.62 -5.17 -8.47
C THR A 111 -4.41 -4.11 -9.55
N LEU A 112 -5.15 -3.00 -9.48
CA LEU A 112 -5.02 -1.87 -10.41
C LEU A 112 -4.07 -0.78 -9.90
N LEU A 113 -3.68 -0.84 -8.61
CA LEU A 113 -2.77 0.12 -8.02
C LEU A 113 -1.33 -0.04 -8.56
N PRO A 114 -0.57 1.06 -8.68
CA PRO A 114 0.85 0.97 -9.00
C PRO A 114 1.62 0.25 -7.88
N SER A 115 2.82 -0.22 -8.20
CA SER A 115 3.74 -0.78 -7.19
C SER A 115 4.16 0.26 -6.15
N THR A 116 4.50 -0.20 -4.95
CA THR A 116 4.85 0.68 -3.83
C THR A 116 6.15 1.44 -4.09
N VAL A 117 6.19 2.71 -3.70
CA VAL A 117 7.35 3.60 -3.87
C VAL A 117 8.55 3.19 -2.98
N GLN A 118 8.33 2.40 -1.93
CA GLN A 118 9.36 1.95 -0.98
C GLN A 118 9.73 0.45 -1.11
N SER A 119 9.65 -0.12 -2.31
CA SER A 119 10.17 -1.49 -2.53
C SER A 119 11.68 -1.53 -2.74
#